data_AF-A0A6P7FPS9-F1
#
_entry.id   AF-A0A6P7FPS9-F1
#
_cell.length_a   1.000
_cell.length_b   1.000
_cell.length_c   1.000
_cell.angle_alpha   90.00
_cell.angle_beta   90.00
_cell.angle_gamma   90.00
#
_symmetry.space_group_name_H-M   'P 1'
#
loop_
_entity.id
_entity.type
_entity.pdbx_description
1 polymer ?
#
loop_
_entity_poly.entity_id
_entity_poly.type
_entity_poly.pdbx_seq_one_letter_code
_entity_poly.pdbx_strand_id
1 'polypeptide(L)'
;MSSTSRDGGVNYLGFNNGIWTSGTRQQDKVHWLWLAQEPFVYTKWDTLFGEPNNGTGNEECLQVINNGTTTDWNDIACNRLFYPLCEKQSAAWLSIFFHCILGVKNIGINNAIWISGNRRQDKVHWVWLTQEALVYTSWDLVFHEPNNATGDEECVSIISNNGTVTTWNDIACNRLFYPLCEKQICCSGCNCGCS
;
A
#
# COMPACT_ATOMS: atom_id res chain seq x y z
N MET A 1 7.54 12.81 -3.69
CA MET A 1 8.56 12.42 -2.69
C MET A 1 9.29 11.22 -3.26
N SER A 2 10.60 11.33 -3.44
CA SER A 2 11.47 10.27 -3.98
C SER A 2 11.60 9.14 -2.96
N SER A 3 10.95 8.00 -3.19
CA SER A 3 11.21 6.79 -2.40
C SER A 3 12.54 6.19 -2.87
N THR A 4 13.61 6.49 -2.13
CA THR A 4 14.81 5.67 -2.16
C THR A 4 14.44 4.29 -1.61
N SER A 5 14.29 3.31 -2.50
CA SER A 5 14.18 1.90 -2.11
C SER A 5 15.49 1.50 -1.43
N ARG A 6 15.51 1.49 -0.10
CA ARG A 6 16.56 0.77 0.63
C ARG A 6 16.47 -0.68 0.24
N ASP A 7 17.59 -1.26 -0.16
CA ASP A 7 17.77 -2.67 -0.50
C ASP A 7 17.14 -3.59 0.57
N GLY A 8 15.88 -3.97 0.35
CA GLY A 8 15.24 -5.08 1.03
C GLY A 8 15.83 -6.35 0.43
N GLY A 9 16.73 -6.98 1.17
CA GLY A 9 17.51 -8.14 0.75
C GLY A 9 16.66 -9.25 0.11
N VAL A 10 16.79 -9.40 -1.19
CA VAL A 10 16.32 -10.58 -1.91
C VAL A 10 17.46 -11.59 -1.93
N ASN A 11 17.24 -12.81 -1.42
CA ASN A 11 18.26 -13.86 -1.40
C ASN A 11 18.30 -14.61 -2.74
N TYR A 12 19.11 -14.13 -3.67
CA TYR A 12 19.19 -14.62 -5.06
C TYR A 12 19.72 -16.05 -5.22
N LEU A 13 20.34 -16.64 -4.19
CA LEU A 13 20.93 -17.99 -4.26
C LEU A 13 19.89 -19.10 -4.51
N GLY A 14 18.61 -18.83 -4.24
CA GLY A 14 17.49 -19.74 -4.48
C GLY A 14 16.69 -19.50 -5.77
N PHE A 15 17.04 -18.50 -6.58
CA PHE A 15 16.16 -17.99 -7.66
C PHE A 15 16.74 -18.12 -9.08
N ASN A 16 17.61 -19.10 -9.34
CA ASN A 16 18.22 -19.31 -10.67
C ASN A 16 18.77 -18.00 -11.30
N ASN A 17 19.36 -17.15 -10.46
CA ASN A 17 19.93 -15.84 -10.82
C ASN A 17 18.97 -14.82 -11.44
N GLY A 18 17.65 -14.98 -11.27
CA GLY A 18 16.69 -14.11 -11.94
C GLY A 18 15.31 -14.06 -11.30
N ILE A 19 14.79 -12.84 -11.14
CA ILE A 19 13.47 -12.59 -10.53
C ILE A 19 12.67 -11.68 -11.45
N TRP A 20 11.41 -12.04 -11.67
CA TRP A 20 10.48 -11.24 -12.46
C TRP A 20 10.04 -10.00 -11.69
N THR A 21 9.93 -8.88 -12.40
CA THR A 21 9.23 -7.68 -11.90
C THR A 21 7.97 -7.44 -12.74
N SER A 22 7.23 -6.38 -12.43
CA SER A 22 6.09 -5.94 -13.24
C SER A 22 6.48 -5.07 -14.44
N GLY A 23 7.77 -4.89 -14.72
CA GLY A 23 8.25 -4.05 -15.81
C GLY A 23 8.09 -4.74 -17.17
N THR A 24 7.53 -4.04 -18.16
CA THR A 24 7.34 -4.58 -19.51
C THR A 24 7.26 -3.49 -20.57
N ARG A 25 7.66 -3.83 -21.80
CA ARG A 25 7.39 -3.06 -23.02
C ARG A 25 6.50 -3.82 -24.01
N GLN A 26 5.77 -4.84 -23.56
CA GLN A 26 5.00 -5.73 -24.45
C GLN A 26 3.91 -5.01 -25.24
N GLN A 27 3.42 -3.87 -24.75
CA GLN A 27 2.34 -3.10 -25.36
C GLN A 27 2.72 -2.50 -26.72
N ASP A 28 3.89 -1.89 -26.83
CA ASP A 28 4.33 -1.19 -28.05
C ASP A 28 5.76 -1.53 -28.49
N LYS A 29 6.46 -2.38 -27.73
CA LYS A 29 7.86 -2.78 -27.93
C LYS A 29 8.87 -1.62 -27.88
N VAL A 30 8.45 -0.45 -27.42
CA VAL A 30 9.28 0.77 -27.40
C VAL A 30 9.40 1.30 -25.98
N HIS A 31 8.29 1.49 -25.27
CA HIS A 31 8.27 2.15 -23.97
C HIS A 31 8.16 1.14 -22.83
N TRP A 32 9.02 1.31 -21.83
CA TRP A 32 8.96 0.52 -20.61
C TRP A 32 7.95 1.11 -19.62
N LEU A 33 6.98 0.28 -19.26
CA LEU A 33 5.92 0.58 -18.30
C LEU A 33 5.92 -0.49 -17.21
N TRP A 34 5.50 -0.11 -16.01
CA TRP A 34 5.04 -1.07 -15.01
C TRP A 34 3.65 -1.59 -15.40
N LEU A 35 3.26 -2.79 -14.97
CA LEU A 35 1.90 -3.33 -15.21
C LEU A 35 0.77 -2.38 -14.72
N ALA A 36 1.07 -1.49 -13.77
CA ALA A 36 0.19 -0.42 -13.31
C ALA A 36 0.03 0.75 -14.30
N GLN A 37 0.57 0.64 -15.53
CA GLN A 37 0.54 1.66 -16.58
C GLN A 37 1.36 2.93 -16.26
N GLU A 38 2.34 2.80 -15.37
CA GLU A 38 3.26 3.88 -15.01
C GLU A 38 4.56 3.79 -15.81
N PRO A 39 5.08 4.90 -16.37
CA PRO A 39 6.35 4.88 -17.08
C PRO A 39 7.53 4.71 -16.12
N PHE A 40 8.61 4.09 -16.61
CA PHE A 40 9.85 4.02 -15.86
C PHE A 40 10.43 5.42 -15.66
N VAL A 41 10.54 5.85 -14.40
CA VAL A 41 11.23 7.10 -14.00
C VAL A 41 12.64 6.86 -13.47
N TYR A 42 12.96 5.60 -13.18
CA TYR A 42 14.26 5.13 -12.74
C TYR A 42 14.60 3.85 -13.49
N THR A 43 15.88 3.68 -13.83
CA THR A 43 16.38 2.49 -14.51
C THR A 43 17.71 2.06 -13.91
N LYS A 44 17.91 0.74 -13.80
CA LYS A 44 19.17 0.14 -13.36
C LYS A 44 19.60 -1.01 -14.28
N TRP A 45 19.58 -0.75 -15.58
CA TRP A 45 20.00 -1.69 -16.61
C TRP A 45 21.44 -2.15 -16.41
N ASP A 46 21.70 -3.43 -16.69
CA ASP A 46 23.05 -3.99 -16.65
C ASP A 46 23.91 -3.39 -17.77
N THR A 47 24.67 -2.36 -17.40
CA THR A 47 25.58 -1.66 -18.32
C THR A 47 26.78 -2.51 -18.76
N LEU A 48 27.13 -3.59 -18.04
CA LEU A 48 28.24 -4.45 -18.43
C LEU A 48 27.88 -5.27 -19.68
N PHE A 49 26.61 -5.63 -19.83
CA PHE A 49 26.09 -6.38 -20.98
C PHE A 49 25.24 -5.54 -21.95
N GLY A 50 25.09 -4.24 -21.67
CA GLY A 50 24.44 -3.29 -22.57
C GLY A 50 22.93 -3.38 -22.59
N GLU A 51 22.32 -3.69 -21.44
CA GLU A 51 20.87 -3.81 -21.32
C GLU A 51 20.15 -2.44 -21.43
N PRO A 52 18.89 -2.41 -21.91
CA PRO A 52 18.17 -3.53 -22.50
C PRO A 52 18.60 -3.79 -23.96
N ASN A 53 18.99 -5.02 -24.29
CA ASN A 53 19.60 -5.35 -25.59
C ASN A 53 18.69 -6.12 -26.56
N ASN A 54 17.57 -6.65 -26.10
CA ASN A 54 16.67 -7.51 -26.90
C ASN A 54 17.41 -8.64 -27.64
N GLY A 55 18.37 -9.29 -26.98
CA GLY A 55 19.30 -10.26 -27.53
C GLY A 55 18.67 -11.42 -28.31
N THR A 56 17.47 -11.87 -27.93
CA THR A 56 16.72 -12.91 -28.70
C THR A 56 15.63 -12.36 -29.63
N GLY A 57 15.44 -11.04 -29.68
CA GLY A 57 14.43 -10.38 -30.51
C GLY A 57 12.99 -10.42 -29.96
N ASN A 58 12.80 -10.96 -28.76
CA ASN A 58 11.48 -11.13 -28.12
C ASN A 58 11.54 -10.93 -26.58
N GLU A 59 12.33 -9.96 -26.14
CA GLU A 59 12.60 -9.71 -24.73
C GLU A 59 11.85 -8.48 -24.22
N GLU A 60 10.54 -8.62 -24.03
CA GLU A 60 9.68 -7.50 -23.62
C GLU A 60 9.36 -7.43 -22.12
N CYS A 61 10.02 -8.23 -21.28
CA CYS A 61 9.76 -8.24 -19.85
C CYS A 61 11.03 -8.00 -19.02
N LEU A 62 10.90 -7.30 -17.89
CA LEU A 62 12.00 -6.89 -17.03
C LEU A 62 12.30 -7.95 -15.96
N GLN A 63 13.53 -8.43 -15.97
CA GLN A 63 14.11 -9.30 -14.96
C GLN A 63 15.14 -8.52 -14.13
N VAL A 64 15.12 -8.74 -12.81
CA VAL A 64 16.24 -8.39 -11.94
C VAL A 64 17.17 -9.58 -11.83
N ILE A 65 18.45 -9.35 -12.13
CA ILE A 65 19.52 -10.34 -12.07
C ILE A 65 20.52 -10.00 -10.98
N ASN A 66 21.28 -10.99 -10.55
CA ASN A 66 22.44 -10.81 -9.70
C ASN A 66 23.69 -11.15 -10.51
N ASN A 67 24.53 -10.16 -10.79
CA ASN A 67 25.78 -10.34 -11.56
C ASN A 67 27.00 -10.60 -10.66
N GLY A 68 26.78 -10.96 -9.39
CA GLY A 68 27.80 -11.27 -8.40
C GLY A 68 28.21 -10.08 -7.54
N THR A 69 28.08 -8.85 -8.02
CA THR A 69 28.43 -7.64 -7.25
C THR A 69 27.26 -6.69 -7.04
N THR A 70 26.30 -6.65 -7.98
CA THR A 70 25.15 -5.77 -7.95
C THR A 70 23.88 -6.48 -8.41
N THR A 71 22.75 -5.85 -8.10
CA THR A 71 21.42 -6.21 -8.59
C THR A 71 21.06 -5.31 -9.77
N ASP A 72 21.16 -5.82 -10.99
CA ASP A 72 20.95 -5.03 -12.21
C ASP A 72 19.78 -5.60 -13.02
N TRP A 73 19.36 -4.87 -14.04
CA TRP A 73 18.17 -5.16 -14.83
C TRP A 73 18.53 -5.73 -16.19
N ASN A 74 17.77 -6.72 -16.62
CA ASN A 74 17.86 -7.38 -17.91
C ASN A 74 16.47 -7.40 -18.58
N ASP A 75 16.39 -7.13 -19.88
CA ASP A 75 15.19 -7.50 -20.62
C ASP A 75 15.28 -8.96 -21.06
N ILE A 76 14.19 -9.71 -20.88
CA ILE A 76 14.18 -11.12 -21.23
C ILE A 76 12.81 -11.54 -21.74
N ALA A 77 12.77 -12.65 -22.47
CA ALA A 77 11.53 -13.20 -23.00
C ALA A 77 10.53 -13.49 -21.87
N CYS A 78 9.32 -12.96 -22.00
CA CYS A 78 8.25 -13.05 -20.99
C CYS A 78 7.82 -14.49 -20.67
N ASN A 79 8.14 -15.45 -21.53
CA ASN A 79 7.80 -16.87 -21.36
C ASN A 79 8.82 -17.64 -20.50
N ARG A 80 9.87 -16.98 -19.99
CA ARG A 80 10.83 -17.60 -19.07
C ARG A 80 10.20 -17.86 -17.71
N LEU A 81 10.58 -18.98 -17.11
CA LEU A 81 10.12 -19.41 -15.80
C LEU A 81 11.02 -18.84 -14.71
N PHE A 82 10.64 -17.71 -14.12
CA PHE A 82 11.25 -17.13 -12.92
C PHE A 82 10.20 -16.88 -11.84
N TYR A 83 10.65 -16.69 -10.61
CA TYR A 83 9.79 -16.30 -9.51
C TYR A 83 9.42 -14.82 -9.61
N PRO A 84 8.15 -14.43 -9.38
CA PRO A 84 7.75 -13.03 -9.37
C PRO A 84 8.13 -12.35 -8.05
N LEU A 85 8.65 -11.12 -8.17
CA LEU A 85 8.71 -10.17 -7.07
C LEU A 85 7.35 -9.48 -6.98
N CYS A 86 6.62 -9.76 -5.90
CA CYS A 86 5.37 -9.09 -5.63
C CYS A 86 5.64 -7.81 -4.84
N GLU A 87 5.20 -6.67 -5.38
CA GLU A 87 5.03 -5.47 -4.57
C GLU A 87 3.70 -5.58 -3.84
N LYS A 88 3.76 -5.63 -2.51
CA LYS A 88 2.61 -5.28 -1.67
C LYS A 88 2.84 -3.84 -1.24
N GLN A 89 1.85 -2.97 -1.41
CA GLN A 89 1.92 -1.64 -0.82
C GLN A 89 2.22 -1.80 0.66
N SER A 90 3.47 -1.48 1.05
CA SER A 90 3.77 -1.25 2.44
C SER A 90 2.88 -0.08 2.79
N ALA A 91 1.98 -0.26 3.73
CA ALA A 91 1.00 0.73 4.05
C ALA A 91 1.75 1.86 4.80
N ALA A 92 2.48 2.69 4.05
CA ALA A 92 3.25 3.83 4.52
C ALA A 92 2.30 4.91 5.05
N TRP A 93 1.06 4.91 4.54
CA TRP A 93 -0.11 5.57 5.12
C TRP A 93 -0.41 5.12 6.56
N LEU A 94 0.00 3.92 6.99
CA LEU A 94 -0.17 3.48 8.38
C LEU A 94 0.73 4.22 9.34
N SER A 95 1.88 4.74 8.93
CA SER A 95 2.82 5.33 9.88
C SER A 95 2.29 6.65 10.49
N ILE A 96 1.52 7.43 9.72
CA ILE A 96 0.89 8.68 10.17
C ILE A 96 -0.42 8.37 10.89
N PHE A 97 -1.25 7.46 10.35
CA PHE A 97 -2.51 7.07 10.95
C PHE A 97 -2.32 6.36 12.31
N PHE A 98 -1.35 5.45 12.45
CA PHE A 98 -1.01 4.83 13.74
C PHE A 98 -0.50 5.84 14.76
N HIS A 99 0.36 6.78 14.35
CA HIS A 99 0.86 7.79 15.29
C HIS A 99 -0.24 8.75 15.75
N CYS A 100 -1.20 9.08 14.88
CA CYS A 100 -2.35 9.88 15.26
C CYS A 100 -3.26 9.11 16.22
N ILE A 101 -3.66 7.88 15.88
CA ILE A 101 -4.56 7.05 16.70
C ILE A 101 -3.94 6.69 18.06
N LEU A 102 -2.66 6.32 18.12
CA LEU A 102 -1.95 6.07 19.39
C LEU A 102 -1.69 7.37 20.19
N GLY A 103 -1.67 8.52 19.50
CA GLY A 103 -1.57 9.85 20.10
C GLY A 103 -2.87 10.35 20.70
N VAL A 104 -4.01 9.71 20.38
CA VAL A 104 -5.30 9.97 21.01
C VAL A 104 -5.29 9.41 22.45
N LYS A 105 -4.70 10.17 23.37
CA LYS A 105 -4.69 9.88 24.81
C LYS A 105 -5.52 10.92 25.56
N ASN A 106 -6.16 10.52 26.65
CA ASN A 106 -6.84 11.41 27.60
C ASN A 106 -7.98 12.28 27.01
N ILE A 107 -8.84 11.72 26.16
CA ILE A 107 -10.03 12.46 25.69
C ILE A 107 -11.16 12.50 26.73
N GLY A 108 -11.06 11.75 27.83
CA GLY A 108 -12.14 11.63 28.83
C GLY A 108 -13.40 10.94 28.30
N ILE A 109 -13.30 10.22 27.18
CA ILE A 109 -14.40 9.51 26.53
C ILE A 109 -14.32 8.03 26.92
N ASN A 110 -15.34 7.51 27.59
CA ASN A 110 -15.43 6.12 28.06
C ASN A 110 -16.25 5.21 27.13
N ASN A 111 -16.34 5.55 25.84
CA ASN A 111 -17.18 4.85 24.87
C ASN A 111 -16.38 4.59 23.58
N ALA A 112 -16.88 5.09 22.45
CA ALA A 112 -16.32 4.90 21.13
C ALA A 112 -16.11 6.25 20.43
N ILE A 113 -15.22 6.25 19.45
CA ILE A 113 -14.88 7.42 18.63
C ILE A 113 -15.03 7.01 17.17
N TRP A 114 -15.67 7.85 16.37
CA TRP A 114 -15.79 7.61 14.93
C TRP A 114 -14.43 7.80 14.25
N ILE A 115 -14.09 6.85 13.37
CA ILE A 115 -13.09 7.07 12.32
C ILE A 115 -13.78 7.02 10.95
N SER A 116 -13.07 7.43 9.90
CA SER A 116 -13.65 7.57 8.55
C SER A 116 -13.87 6.24 7.82
N GLY A 117 -13.51 5.10 8.41
CA GLY A 117 -13.71 3.78 7.82
C GLY A 117 -15.19 3.45 7.70
N ASN A 118 -15.62 2.95 6.54
CA ASN A 118 -17.00 2.58 6.29
C ASN A 118 -17.12 1.60 5.10
N ARG A 119 -18.25 0.89 5.00
CA ARG A 119 -18.62 0.05 3.85
C ARG A 119 -20.01 0.39 3.31
N ARG A 120 -20.45 1.64 3.47
CA ARG A 120 -21.83 2.08 3.19
C ARG A 120 -22.23 1.98 1.72
N GLN A 121 -21.25 1.98 0.82
CA GLN A 121 -21.49 1.98 -0.62
C GLN A 121 -22.03 0.64 -1.11
N ASP A 122 -21.44 -0.47 -0.69
CA ASP A 122 -21.77 -1.81 -1.19
C ASP A 122 -21.97 -2.86 -0.10
N LYS A 123 -21.80 -2.50 1.18
CA LYS A 123 -21.86 -3.39 2.36
C LYS A 123 -20.84 -4.53 2.35
N VAL A 124 -19.85 -4.49 1.46
CA VAL A 124 -18.86 -5.56 1.27
C VAL A 124 -17.45 -5.02 1.52
N HIS A 125 -17.07 -3.93 0.84
CA HIS A 125 -15.71 -3.43 0.87
C HIS A 125 -15.56 -2.25 1.83
N TRP A 126 -14.55 -2.35 2.70
CA TRP A 126 -14.20 -1.27 3.60
C TRP A 126 -13.34 -0.22 2.88
N VAL A 127 -13.75 1.03 2.99
CA VAL A 127 -13.09 2.20 2.42
C VAL A 127 -13.04 3.33 3.45
N TRP A 128 -12.09 4.24 3.29
CA TRP A 128 -12.11 5.53 3.96
C TRP A 128 -13.15 6.45 3.30
N LEU A 129 -13.56 7.53 3.99
CA LEU A 129 -14.44 8.56 3.38
C LEU A 129 -13.85 9.18 2.10
N THR A 130 -12.52 9.15 1.95
CA THR A 130 -11.77 9.57 0.76
C THR A 130 -11.86 8.58 -0.41
N GLN A 131 -12.63 7.49 -0.28
CA GLN A 131 -12.78 6.40 -1.27
C GLN A 131 -11.54 5.51 -1.44
N GLU A 132 -10.53 5.68 -0.60
CA GLU A 132 -9.37 4.79 -0.57
C GLU A 132 -9.70 3.47 0.13
N ALA A 133 -9.15 2.37 -0.37
CA ALA A 133 -9.33 1.06 0.25
C ALA A 133 -8.73 0.99 1.66
N LEU A 134 -9.44 0.35 2.58
CA LEU A 134 -8.99 0.12 3.95
C LEU A 134 -7.96 -1.02 3.98
N VAL A 135 -6.68 -0.71 3.72
CA VAL A 135 -5.60 -1.71 3.59
C VAL A 135 -5.02 -2.22 4.92
N TYR A 136 -5.42 -1.60 6.03
CA TYR A 136 -5.06 -2.01 7.38
C TYR A 136 -6.27 -1.91 8.29
N THR A 137 -6.37 -2.87 9.19
CA THR A 137 -7.46 -2.96 10.14
C THR A 137 -6.94 -3.38 11.51
N SER A 138 -7.53 -2.82 12.56
CA SER A 138 -7.27 -3.23 13.95
C SER A 138 -8.54 -3.72 14.63
N TRP A 139 -9.32 -4.54 13.93
CA TRP A 139 -10.58 -5.10 14.43
C TRP A 139 -10.40 -5.82 15.77
N ASP A 140 -11.41 -5.72 16.62
CA ASP A 140 -11.44 -6.43 17.89
C ASP A 140 -11.59 -7.94 17.67
N LEU A 141 -10.49 -8.67 17.87
CA LEU A 141 -10.46 -10.12 17.70
C LEU A 141 -11.20 -10.88 18.81
N VAL A 142 -11.40 -10.26 19.98
CA VAL A 142 -12.11 -10.89 21.11
C VAL A 142 -13.60 -10.95 20.85
N PHE A 143 -14.15 -9.90 20.22
CA PHE A 143 -15.57 -9.83 19.83
C PHE A 143 -15.83 -10.22 18.37
N HIS A 144 -14.81 -10.75 17.69
CA HIS A 144 -14.89 -11.20 16.30
C HIS A 144 -15.29 -10.11 15.31
N GLU A 145 -14.79 -8.89 15.50
CA GLU A 145 -15.08 -7.79 14.59
C GLU A 145 -14.37 -7.94 13.24
N PRO A 146 -14.96 -7.42 12.15
CA PRO A 146 -16.30 -6.85 12.09
C PRO A 146 -17.38 -7.94 12.08
N ASN A 147 -18.38 -7.85 12.96
CA ASN A 147 -19.38 -8.90 13.15
C ASN A 147 -20.79 -8.55 12.63
N ASN A 148 -21.04 -7.29 12.27
CA ASN A 148 -22.35 -6.81 11.85
C ASN A 148 -23.51 -7.25 12.78
N ALA A 149 -23.31 -7.18 14.09
CA ALA A 149 -24.20 -7.71 15.12
C ALA A 149 -25.65 -7.22 15.00
N THR A 150 -25.85 -5.98 14.55
CA THR A 150 -27.19 -5.38 14.40
C THR A 150 -27.74 -5.40 12.97
N GLY A 151 -26.94 -5.82 11.98
CA GLY A 151 -27.34 -5.93 10.57
C GLY A 151 -27.25 -4.62 9.77
N ASP A 152 -26.91 -3.50 10.41
CA ASP A 152 -26.74 -2.17 9.82
C ASP A 152 -25.40 -1.50 10.21
N GLU A 153 -24.37 -2.30 10.45
CA GLU A 153 -23.06 -1.86 10.95
C GLU A 153 -22.09 -1.60 9.79
N GLU A 154 -22.30 -0.49 9.10
CA GLU A 154 -21.45 -0.10 7.97
C GLU A 154 -20.43 1.00 8.28
N CYS A 155 -20.29 1.43 9.54
CA CYS A 155 -19.34 2.45 9.94
C CYS A 155 -18.35 1.92 10.99
N VAL A 156 -17.14 2.48 11.04
CA VAL A 156 -16.08 2.00 11.93
C VAL A 156 -15.87 2.95 13.10
N SER A 157 -15.90 2.39 14.30
CA SER A 157 -15.52 3.09 15.52
C SER A 157 -14.31 2.46 16.17
N ILE A 158 -13.59 3.26 16.95
CA ILE A 158 -12.52 2.82 17.82
C ILE A 158 -13.04 2.79 19.25
N ILE A 159 -12.80 1.69 19.96
CA ILE A 159 -13.12 1.57 21.38
C ILE A 159 -12.06 2.31 22.20
N SER A 160 -12.48 3.26 23.03
CA SER A 160 -11.60 4.03 23.90
C SER A 160 -11.92 3.71 25.37
N ASN A 161 -10.97 3.10 26.07
CA ASN A 161 -11.08 2.78 27.49
C ASN A 161 -10.15 3.70 28.29
N ASN A 162 -10.71 4.67 29.02
CA ASN A 162 -9.96 5.62 29.86
C ASN A 162 -8.75 6.24 29.12
N GLY A 163 -8.93 6.67 27.86
CA GLY A 163 -7.87 7.29 27.07
C GLY A 163 -6.86 6.32 26.44
N THR A 164 -7.09 5.01 26.52
CA THR A 164 -6.36 4.01 25.73
C THR A 164 -7.23 3.56 24.57
N VAL A 165 -6.76 3.81 23.35
CA VAL A 165 -7.34 3.24 22.13
C VAL A 165 -6.87 1.79 22.00
N THR A 166 -7.79 0.85 21.86
CA THR A 166 -7.46 -0.59 21.89
C THR A 166 -7.72 -1.30 20.56
N THR A 167 -8.91 -1.17 19.99
CA THR A 167 -9.41 -2.02 18.89
C THR A 167 -10.55 -1.34 18.14
N TRP A 168 -10.89 -1.84 16.94
CA TRP A 168 -11.96 -1.32 16.08
C TRP A 168 -13.21 -2.18 16.15
N ASN A 169 -14.36 -1.55 15.96
CA ASN A 169 -15.68 -2.15 15.93
C ASN A 169 -16.47 -1.65 14.71
N ASP A 170 -17.16 -2.52 13.96
CA ASP A 170 -18.20 -2.06 13.05
C ASP A 170 -19.47 -1.77 13.82
N ILE A 171 -20.13 -0.66 13.49
CA ILE A 171 -21.26 -0.19 14.28
C ILE A 171 -22.20 0.65 13.41
N ALA A 172 -23.47 0.66 13.79
CA ALA A 172 -24.51 1.39 13.08
C ALA A 172 -24.14 2.88 12.94
N CYS A 173 -24.20 3.39 11.71
CA CYS A 173 -23.77 4.75 11.39
C CYS A 173 -24.59 5.86 12.08
N ASN A 174 -25.75 5.51 12.65
CA ASN A 174 -26.65 6.43 13.36
C ASN A 174 -26.26 6.66 14.83
N ARG A 175 -25.22 5.99 15.35
CA ARG A 175 -24.76 6.17 16.73
C ARG A 175 -24.12 7.54 16.95
N LEU A 176 -24.34 8.08 18.14
CA LEU A 176 -23.83 9.37 18.57
C LEU A 176 -22.46 9.21 19.24
N PHE A 177 -21.38 9.40 18.47
CA PHE A 177 -20.01 9.46 18.97
C PHE A 177 -19.29 10.70 18.47
N TYR A 178 -18.20 11.07 19.14
CA TYR A 178 -17.32 12.13 18.66
C TYR A 178 -16.50 11.63 17.46
N PRO A 179 -16.32 12.44 16.40
CA PRO A 179 -15.46 12.10 15.28
C PRO A 179 -13.99 12.41 15.57
N LEU A 180 -13.10 11.51 15.16
CA LEU A 180 -11.68 11.81 14.98
C LEU A 180 -11.47 12.28 13.54
N CYS A 181 -11.06 13.53 13.39
CA CYS A 181 -10.79 14.12 12.08
C CYS A 181 -9.28 14.22 11.83
N GLU A 182 -8.85 13.85 10.63
CA GLU A 182 -7.52 14.16 10.13
C GLU A 182 -7.52 15.58 9.53
N LYS A 183 -6.48 16.37 9.84
CA LYS A 183 -6.26 17.67 9.22
C LYS A 183 -4.88 17.68 8.57
N GLN A 184 -4.84 17.96 7.27
CA GLN A 184 -3.60 18.22 6.57
C GLN A 184 -2.96 19.52 7.11
N ILE A 185 -1.76 19.41 7.68
CA ILE A 185 -0.97 20.59 8.05
C ILE A 185 -0.17 21.00 6.81
N CYS A 186 -0.54 22.14 6.24
CA CYS A 186 0.22 22.72 5.15
C CYS A 186 1.52 23.29 5.70
N CYS A 187 2.65 22.79 5.24
CA CYS A 187 3.95 23.42 5.50
C CYS A 187 3.91 24.85 4.96
N SER A 188 4.41 25.80 5.74
CA SER A 188 4.53 27.22 5.38
C SER A 188 5.26 27.35 4.03
N GLY A 189 4.51 27.61 2.96
CA GLY A 189 5.05 27.76 1.60
C GLY A 189 4.23 27.09 0.49
N CYS A 190 3.37 26.12 0.80
CA CYS A 190 2.45 25.53 -0.19
C CYS A 190 1.04 26.08 0.01
N ASN A 191 0.51 26.72 -1.02
CA ASN A 191 -0.82 27.31 -1.05
C ASN A 191 -1.87 26.19 -1.10
N CYS A 192 -2.24 25.65 0.06
CA CYS A 192 -3.35 24.71 0.17
C CYS A 192 -4.66 25.49 0.08
N GLY A 193 -5.16 25.70 -1.14
CA GLY A 193 -6.54 26.12 -1.33
C GLY A 193 -7.46 24.97 -0.95
N CYS A 194 -8.08 25.04 0.23
CA CYS A 194 -9.32 24.31 0.47
C CYS A 194 -10.44 25.12 -0.17
N SER A 195 -10.93 24.68 -1.34
CA SER A 195 -12.21 25.12 -1.90
C SER A 195 -13.33 24.25 -1.38
#